data_AF-A0A1W9Q3N8-F1
#
_entry.id   AF-A0A1W9Q3N8-F1
#
_cell.length_a   1.000
_cell.length_b   1.000
_cell.length_c   1.000
_cell.angle_alpha   90.00
_cell.angle_beta   90.00
_cell.angle_gamma   90.00
#
_symmetry.space_group_name_H-M   'P 1'
#
loop_
_entity.id
_entity.type
_entity.pdbx_description
1 polymer ?
#
loop_
_entity_poly.entity_id
_entity_poly.type
_entity_poly.pdbx_seq_one_letter_code
_entity_poly.pdbx_strand_id
1 'polypeptide(L)'
;MSENTFLPSRQRGLLALGIIITLLGSLATWSFLNASRAELGPAFMLEVLLTLAAALPMPIIGYRAYALLRANYYLGRDNLKLMWGLRIEEIPLNDIEWVRPATDLTTPLRLPRFRLPGSILGLRRHPDLGVVEFLASDAKNLLLVATAKRVFAISPADPRRFAREFQLATELGSLSPSQAYSTYPSFIVTEAWESLLARYLWLSGLLLNIGLLAWTSFLIPGLESIPLGFDATGAPQGSFPAMQLMMLPLISSALFVTGWIAGLYFYRWEKQRALAFIVWASSTLTGILFLVAVLFAITTTV
;
A
#
# COMPACT_ATOMS: atom_id res chain seq x y z
N MET A 1 26.14 18.18 -7.87
CA MET A 1 24.67 18.27 -7.82
C MET A 1 24.27 19.25 -8.90
N SER A 2 23.49 18.83 -9.89
CA SER A 2 23.07 19.68 -11.02
C SER A 2 22.29 20.91 -10.53
N GLU A 3 22.59 22.07 -11.11
CA GLU A 3 22.17 23.40 -10.65
C GLU A 3 20.63 23.60 -10.61
N ASN A 4 19.87 22.71 -11.27
CA ASN A 4 18.42 22.81 -11.45
C ASN A 4 17.58 21.74 -10.71
N THR A 5 18.14 21.09 -9.70
CA THR A 5 17.39 20.11 -8.89
C THR A 5 16.88 20.74 -7.60
N PHE A 6 15.57 20.75 -7.42
CA PHE A 6 14.88 21.24 -6.24
C PHE A 6 14.34 20.08 -5.42
N LEU A 7 14.70 20.03 -4.14
CA LEU A 7 14.23 18.99 -3.23
C LEU A 7 13.04 19.49 -2.41
N PRO A 8 12.06 18.63 -2.07
CA PRO A 8 11.04 18.96 -1.09
C PRO A 8 11.61 19.02 0.33
N SER A 9 10.88 19.61 1.28
CA SER A 9 11.26 19.59 2.69
C SER A 9 11.08 18.19 3.29
N ARG A 10 12.19 17.44 3.46
CA ARG A 10 12.14 16.03 3.88
C ARG A 10 12.16 15.82 5.40
N GLN A 11 12.88 16.68 6.15
CA GLN A 11 13.22 16.41 7.56
C GLN A 11 11.99 16.15 8.44
N ARG A 12 11.01 17.06 8.46
CA ARG A 12 9.80 16.90 9.29
C ARG A 12 8.98 15.68 8.89
N GLY A 13 8.89 15.42 7.59
CA GLY A 13 8.16 14.28 7.04
C GLY A 13 8.81 12.95 7.42
N LEU A 14 10.12 12.83 7.24
CA LEU A 14 10.88 11.63 7.59
C LEU A 14 10.89 11.37 9.08
N LEU A 15 10.98 12.41 9.92
CA LEU A 15 10.86 12.27 11.36
C LEU A 15 9.48 11.73 11.76
N ALA A 16 8.40 12.31 11.24
CA ALA A 16 7.04 11.85 11.54
C ALA A 16 6.82 10.40 11.06
N LEU A 17 7.21 10.08 9.83
CA LEU A 17 7.09 8.73 9.28
C LEU A 17 7.97 7.73 10.04
N GLY A 18 9.19 8.12 10.44
CA GLY A 18 10.10 7.30 11.23
C GLY A 18 9.56 7.01 12.62
N ILE A 19 8.97 8.00 13.31
CA ILE A 19 8.29 7.80 14.59
C ILE A 19 7.12 6.82 14.44
N ILE A 20 6.30 6.98 13.40
CA ILE A 20 5.18 6.06 13.17
C ILE A 20 5.67 4.64 12.90
N ILE A 21 6.69 4.46 12.05
CA ILE A 21 7.27 3.14 11.74
C ILE A 21 7.86 2.50 13.00
N THR A 22 8.57 3.27 13.83
CA THR A 22 9.16 2.74 15.07
C THR A 22 8.11 2.38 16.10
N LEU A 23 7.06 3.19 16.28
CA LEU A 23 5.94 2.87 17.16
C LEU A 23 5.20 1.61 16.71
N LEU A 24 4.84 1.53 15.42
CA LEU A 24 4.16 0.35 14.86
C LEU A 24 5.04 -0.90 14.90
N GLY A 25 6.33 -0.77 14.58
CA GLY A 25 7.29 -1.87 14.63
C GLY A 25 7.51 -2.39 16.05
N SER A 26 7.59 -1.48 17.03
CA SER A 26 7.70 -1.83 18.45
C SER A 26 6.44 -2.52 18.95
N LEU A 27 5.26 -2.02 18.60
CA LEU A 27 3.98 -2.63 18.95
C LEU A 27 3.81 -4.01 18.33
N ALA A 28 4.11 -4.15 17.04
CA ALA A 28 4.05 -5.42 16.32
C ALA A 28 5.01 -6.44 16.92
N THR A 29 6.24 -6.03 17.24
CA THR A 29 7.26 -6.90 17.83
C THR A 29 6.89 -7.31 19.26
N TRP A 30 6.44 -6.36 20.08
CA TRP A 30 5.98 -6.62 21.44
C TRP A 30 4.80 -7.58 21.47
N SER A 31 3.78 -7.34 20.63
CA SER A 31 2.60 -8.18 20.54
C SER A 31 2.92 -9.58 19.99
N PHE A 32 3.81 -9.67 18.99
CA PHE A 32 4.28 -10.96 18.47
C PHE A 32 5.04 -11.77 19.52
N LEU A 33 5.92 -11.13 20.29
CA LEU A 33 6.62 -11.78 21.40
C LEU A 33 5.64 -12.25 22.47
N ASN A 34 4.58 -11.48 22.76
CA ASN A 34 3.55 -11.90 23.70
C ASN A 34 2.74 -13.09 23.16
N ALA A 35 2.34 -13.05 21.88
CA ALA A 35 1.67 -14.17 21.22
C ALA A 35 2.48 -15.46 21.28
N SER A 36 3.81 -15.39 21.10
CA SER A 36 4.68 -16.58 21.15
C SER A 36 4.78 -17.23 22.54
N ARG A 37 4.41 -16.51 23.61
CA ARG A 37 4.43 -16.98 25.00
C ARG A 37 3.03 -17.30 25.53
N ALA A 38 1.99 -16.81 24.86
CA ALA A 38 0.61 -17.03 25.24
C ALA A 38 0.20 -18.47 24.93
N GLU A 39 -0.58 -19.06 25.83
CA GLU A 39 -1.31 -20.29 25.53
C GLU A 39 -2.34 -20.01 24.42
N LEU A 40 -2.59 -21.01 23.58
CA LEU A 40 -3.60 -20.93 22.53
C LEU A 40 -4.96 -20.58 23.18
N GLY A 41 -5.71 -19.65 22.56
CA GLY A 41 -6.95 -19.16 23.14
C GLY A 41 -7.28 -17.70 22.75
N PRO A 42 -8.22 -17.07 23.48
CA PRO A 42 -8.62 -15.68 23.22
C PRO A 42 -7.48 -14.68 23.30
N ALA A 43 -6.59 -14.83 24.29
CA ALA A 43 -5.46 -13.94 24.51
C ALA A 43 -4.45 -14.03 23.34
N PHE A 44 -4.10 -15.25 22.92
CA PHE A 44 -3.28 -15.47 21.73
C PHE A 44 -3.87 -14.80 20.48
N MET A 45 -5.19 -14.97 20.25
CA MET A 45 -5.85 -14.38 19.08
C MET A 45 -5.81 -12.85 19.10
N LEU A 46 -6.01 -12.23 20.27
CA LEU A 46 -5.94 -10.78 20.42
C LEU A 46 -4.53 -10.25 20.07
N GLU A 47 -3.49 -10.94 20.52
CA GLU A 47 -2.11 -10.58 20.21
C GLU A 47 -1.78 -10.76 18.73
N VAL A 48 -2.25 -11.83 18.09
CA VAL A 48 -2.06 -11.99 16.64
C VAL A 48 -2.78 -10.88 15.86
N LEU A 49 -4.02 -10.54 16.23
CA LEU A 49 -4.75 -9.45 15.59
C LEU A 49 -4.06 -8.11 15.78
N LEU A 50 -3.54 -7.83 16.97
CA LEU A 50 -2.80 -6.61 17.26
C LEU A 50 -1.49 -6.55 16.47
N THR A 51 -0.77 -7.67 16.38
CA THR A 51 0.42 -7.81 15.54
C THR A 51 0.12 -7.50 14.07
N LEU A 52 -0.94 -8.11 13.51
CA LEU A 52 -1.35 -7.87 12.12
C LEU A 52 -1.80 -6.42 11.90
N ALA A 53 -2.59 -5.86 12.82
CA ALA A 53 -3.06 -4.48 12.74
C ALA A 53 -1.90 -3.47 12.76
N ALA A 54 -0.84 -3.74 13.53
CA ALA A 54 0.35 -2.92 13.58
C ALA A 54 1.28 -3.13 12.36
N ALA A 55 1.44 -4.37 11.89
CA ALA A 55 2.33 -4.72 10.79
C ALA A 55 1.79 -4.32 9.40
N LEU A 56 0.48 -4.50 9.16
CA LEU A 56 -0.14 -4.27 7.85
C LEU A 56 0.05 -2.85 7.27
N PRO A 57 -0.03 -1.74 8.04
CA PRO A 57 0.23 -0.41 7.52
C PRO A 57 1.73 -0.12 7.29
N MET A 58 2.66 -0.90 7.85
CA MET A 58 4.10 -0.61 7.77
C MET A 58 4.63 -0.52 6.33
N PRO A 59 4.33 -1.46 5.40
CA PRO A 59 4.80 -1.34 4.01
C PRO A 59 4.32 -0.07 3.31
N ILE A 60 3.08 0.37 3.59
CA ILE A 60 2.50 1.59 3.01
C ILE A 60 3.26 2.82 3.52
N ILE A 61 3.54 2.87 4.81
CA ILE A 61 4.24 3.99 5.45
C ILE A 61 5.73 3.98 5.05
N GLY A 62 6.35 2.80 4.99
CA GLY A 62 7.71 2.60 4.49
C GLY A 62 7.86 3.05 3.04
N TYR A 63 6.90 2.70 2.17
CA TYR A 63 6.87 3.21 0.80
C TYR A 63 6.72 4.74 0.76
N ARG A 64 5.88 5.35 1.61
CA ARG A 64 5.78 6.82 1.70
C ARG A 64 7.10 7.47 2.13
N ALA A 65 7.81 6.87 3.07
CA ALA A 65 9.14 7.34 3.49
C ALA A 65 10.16 7.24 2.35
N TYR A 66 10.22 6.08 1.69
CA TYR A 66 11.04 5.87 0.49
C TYR A 66 10.69 6.87 -0.63
N ALA A 67 9.39 7.13 -0.84
CA ALA A 67 8.93 8.06 -1.85
C ALA A 67 9.39 9.49 -1.58
N LEU A 68 9.31 9.93 -0.32
CA LEU A 68 9.82 11.23 0.12
C LEU A 68 11.35 11.34 0.03
N LEU A 69 12.09 10.26 0.32
CA LEU A 69 13.55 10.21 0.18
C LEU A 69 13.99 10.41 -1.27
N ARG A 70 13.28 9.80 -2.23
CA ARG A 70 13.57 9.93 -3.67
C ARG A 70 12.91 11.13 -4.33
N ALA A 71 11.97 11.79 -3.67
CA ALA A 71 11.23 12.91 -4.24
C ALA A 71 12.17 14.06 -4.63
N ASN A 72 12.06 14.52 -5.87
CA ASN A 72 12.81 15.63 -6.41
C ASN A 72 12.03 16.30 -7.54
N TYR A 73 12.29 17.58 -7.76
CA TYR A 73 11.75 18.35 -8.86
C TYR A 73 12.94 18.83 -9.68
N TYR A 74 13.01 18.44 -10.94
CA TYR A 74 14.10 18.82 -11.83
C TYR A 74 13.57 19.78 -12.90
N LEU A 75 14.12 20.98 -12.95
CA LEU A 75 13.76 21.99 -13.93
C LEU A 75 14.79 21.97 -15.08
N GLY A 76 14.49 21.22 -16.14
CA GLY A 76 15.29 21.23 -17.36
C GLY A 76 15.05 22.50 -18.19
N ARG A 77 15.76 22.60 -19.32
CA ARG A 77 15.57 23.70 -20.29
C ARG A 77 14.28 23.59 -21.08
N ASP A 78 13.79 22.36 -21.31
CA ASP A 78 12.59 22.10 -22.10
C ASP A 78 11.47 21.44 -21.29
N ASN A 79 11.79 20.81 -20.15
CA ASN A 79 10.83 20.08 -19.33
C ASN A 79 11.01 20.30 -17.83
N LEU A 80 9.90 20.27 -17.11
CA LEU A 80 9.84 20.13 -15.67
C LEU A 80 9.52 18.66 -15.34
N LYS A 81 10.44 17.99 -14.64
CA LYS A 81 10.26 16.62 -14.18
C LYS A 81 9.89 16.60 -12.71
N LEU A 82 8.75 16.02 -12.37
CA LEU A 82 8.29 15.80 -11.01
C LEU A 82 8.49 14.33 -10.66
N MET A 83 9.43 14.05 -9.75
CA MET A 83 9.68 12.70 -9.26
C MET A 83 9.13 12.54 -7.85
N TRP A 84 8.28 11.54 -7.65
CA TRP A 84 7.76 11.20 -6.32
C TRP A 84 7.74 9.68 -6.11
N GLY A 85 8.76 9.18 -5.41
CA GLY A 85 9.01 7.75 -5.25
C GLY A 85 9.29 7.06 -6.57
N LEU A 86 8.36 6.21 -7.02
CA LEU A 86 8.49 5.54 -8.31
C LEU A 86 7.86 6.34 -9.44
N ARG A 87 7.00 7.32 -9.14
CA ARG A 87 6.28 8.10 -10.15
C ARG A 87 7.15 9.20 -10.75
N ILE A 88 7.09 9.33 -12.07
CA ILE A 88 7.77 10.38 -12.83
C ILE A 88 6.76 11.05 -13.77
N GLU A 89 6.56 12.36 -13.59
CA GLU A 89 5.75 13.19 -14.48
C GLU A 89 6.69 14.16 -15.21
N GLU A 90 6.75 14.12 -16.54
CA GLU A 90 7.51 15.08 -17.34
C GLU A 90 6.55 16.04 -18.07
N ILE A 91 6.65 17.32 -17.73
CA ILE A 91 5.79 18.39 -18.23
C ILE A 91 6.65 19.30 -19.12
N PRO A 92 6.34 19.46 -20.41
CA PRO A 92 7.02 20.43 -21.27
C PRO A 92 6.83 21.85 -20.74
N LEU A 93 7.87 22.68 -20.78
CA LEU A 93 7.76 24.08 -20.32
C LEU A 93 6.72 24.87 -21.13
N ASN A 94 6.56 24.55 -22.42
CA ASN A 94 5.55 25.18 -23.30
C ASN A 94 4.11 24.86 -22.89
N ASP A 95 3.89 23.74 -22.17
CA ASP A 95 2.56 23.35 -21.67
C ASP A 95 2.23 24.01 -20.32
N ILE A 96 3.22 24.67 -19.68
CA ILE A 96 3.03 25.34 -18.39
C ILE A 96 2.53 26.76 -18.64
N GLU A 97 1.27 27.00 -18.28
CA GLU A 97 0.63 28.31 -18.47
C GLU A 97 1.12 29.34 -17.44
N TRP A 98 1.31 28.90 -16.20
CA TRP A 98 1.80 29.75 -15.12
C TRP A 98 2.30 28.94 -13.93
N VAL A 99 3.22 29.54 -13.18
CA VAL A 99 3.68 29.05 -11.88
C VAL A 99 3.43 30.12 -10.84
N ARG A 100 2.64 29.82 -9.80
CA ARG A 100 2.29 30.80 -8.75
C ARG A 100 2.22 30.16 -7.36
N PRO A 101 2.53 30.91 -6.28
CA PRO A 101 2.27 30.49 -4.91
C PRO A 101 0.79 30.17 -4.68
N ALA A 102 0.50 29.13 -3.92
CA ALA A 102 -0.87 28.79 -3.54
C ALA A 102 -1.51 29.84 -2.61
N THR A 103 -0.71 30.69 -1.97
CA THR A 103 -1.17 31.81 -1.14
C THR A 103 -1.86 32.90 -1.94
N ASP A 104 -1.63 32.96 -3.24
CA ASP A 104 -2.14 34.01 -4.12
C ASP A 104 -3.55 33.69 -4.62
N LEU A 105 -4.10 32.53 -4.24
CA LEU A 105 -5.47 32.13 -4.58
C LEU A 105 -6.48 32.83 -3.66
N THR A 106 -7.49 33.45 -4.28
CA THR A 106 -8.65 34.01 -3.59
C THR A 106 -9.40 32.95 -2.76
N THR A 107 -9.45 31.72 -3.30
CA THR A 107 -10.11 30.57 -2.68
C THR A 107 -9.05 29.58 -2.21
N PRO A 108 -8.98 29.22 -0.91
CA PRO A 108 -7.91 28.38 -0.41
C PRO A 108 -8.04 26.93 -0.90
N LEU A 109 -6.90 26.30 -1.19
CA LEU A 109 -6.84 24.90 -1.62
C LEU A 109 -7.35 23.96 -0.53
N ARG A 110 -8.27 23.08 -0.91
CA ARG A 110 -8.71 21.98 -0.04
C ARG A 110 -7.69 20.84 -0.09
N LEU A 111 -6.91 20.70 0.98
CA LEU A 111 -5.92 19.62 1.12
C LEU A 111 -6.56 18.22 1.11
N PRO A 112 -5.90 17.19 0.55
CA PRO A 112 -6.36 15.80 0.58
C PRO A 112 -6.70 15.30 1.99
N ARG A 113 -7.69 14.39 2.11
CA ARG A 113 -8.14 13.84 3.40
C ARG A 113 -7.03 13.04 4.11
N PHE A 114 -6.30 12.21 3.38
CA PHE A 114 -5.24 11.35 3.91
C PHE A 114 -3.85 11.99 3.82
N ARG A 115 -3.72 13.18 4.44
CA ARG A 115 -2.44 13.91 4.51
C ARG A 115 -1.61 13.42 5.69
N LEU A 116 -0.36 13.07 5.43
CA LEU A 116 0.66 12.84 6.46
C LEU A 116 1.74 13.91 6.32
N PRO A 117 2.40 14.32 7.42
CA PRO A 117 3.57 15.19 7.31
C PRO A 117 4.59 14.58 6.35
N GLY A 118 5.04 15.34 5.35
CA GLY A 118 5.95 14.83 4.31
C GLY A 118 5.29 14.10 3.14
N SER A 119 3.97 13.91 3.14
CA SER A 119 3.25 13.23 2.07
C SER A 119 1.85 13.80 1.92
N ILE A 120 1.75 14.86 1.13
CA ILE A 120 0.50 15.45 0.65
C ILE A 120 0.33 14.98 -0.79
N LEU A 121 -0.36 13.85 -0.94
CA LEU A 121 -0.60 13.20 -2.22
C LEU A 121 -2.09 13.07 -2.49
N GLY A 122 -2.45 13.17 -3.76
CA GLY A 122 -3.80 12.88 -4.24
C GLY A 122 -4.39 13.97 -5.13
N LEU A 123 -5.56 13.68 -5.67
CA LEU A 123 -6.29 14.55 -6.57
C LEU A 123 -7.42 15.27 -5.80
N ARG A 124 -7.57 16.57 -6.03
CA ARG A 124 -8.68 17.37 -5.52
C ARG A 124 -9.19 18.32 -6.57
N ARG A 125 -10.51 18.42 -6.69
CA ARG A 125 -11.14 19.42 -7.54
C ARG A 125 -11.21 20.76 -6.79
N HIS A 126 -10.76 21.81 -7.44
CA HIS A 126 -10.87 23.21 -7.03
C HIS A 126 -11.87 23.92 -7.95
N PRO A 127 -12.71 24.85 -7.43
CA PRO A 127 -13.68 25.57 -8.25
C PRO A 127 -13.02 26.31 -9.42
N ASP A 128 -11.91 26.99 -9.15
CA ASP A 128 -11.28 27.90 -10.13
C ASP A 128 -10.15 27.25 -10.96
N LEU A 129 -9.59 26.13 -10.48
CA LEU A 129 -8.38 25.51 -11.04
C LEU A 129 -8.64 24.12 -11.65
N GLY A 130 -9.88 23.63 -11.59
CA GLY A 130 -10.20 22.27 -12.04
C GLY A 130 -9.55 21.21 -11.15
N VAL A 131 -8.86 20.24 -11.75
CA VAL A 131 -8.22 19.13 -11.02
C VAL A 131 -6.82 19.54 -10.57
N VAL A 132 -6.62 19.58 -9.25
CA VAL A 132 -5.33 19.84 -8.60
C VAL A 132 -4.75 18.52 -8.10
N GLU A 133 -3.56 18.19 -8.57
CA GLU A 133 -2.81 17.02 -8.17
C GLU A 133 -1.69 17.41 -7.22
N PHE A 134 -1.73 16.88 -5.99
CA PHE A 134 -0.74 17.18 -4.97
C PHE A 134 0.45 16.21 -5.08
N LEU A 135 1.65 16.76 -5.27
CA LEU A 135 2.94 16.08 -5.15
C LEU A 135 3.84 16.91 -4.22
N ALA A 136 3.40 17.07 -2.97
CA ALA A 136 4.02 17.98 -2.01
C ALA A 136 4.35 17.30 -0.68
N SER A 137 5.39 17.80 -0.01
CA SER A 137 5.79 17.41 1.34
C SER A 137 5.19 18.31 2.44
N ASP A 138 4.90 19.58 2.11
CA ASP A 138 4.40 20.60 3.04
C ASP A 138 3.25 21.38 2.38
N ALA A 139 2.27 21.77 3.20
CA ALA A 139 1.11 22.55 2.79
C ALA A 139 1.37 24.06 2.82
N LYS A 140 2.38 24.52 3.58
CA LYS A 140 2.62 25.96 3.78
C LYS A 140 3.24 26.63 2.56
N ASN A 141 4.21 25.96 1.95
CA ASN A 141 5.03 26.49 0.85
C ASN A 141 4.67 25.80 -0.47
N LEU A 142 3.39 25.84 -0.83
CA LEU A 142 2.90 25.24 -2.06
C LEU A 142 3.10 26.19 -3.23
N LEU A 143 3.71 25.67 -4.29
CA LEU A 143 3.71 26.25 -5.63
C LEU A 143 2.77 25.45 -6.53
N LEU A 144 1.99 26.17 -7.30
CA LEU A 144 1.08 25.64 -8.29
C LEU A 144 1.70 25.78 -9.67
N VAL A 145 1.78 24.67 -10.38
CA VAL A 145 2.22 24.59 -11.77
C VAL A 145 1.00 24.22 -12.60
N ALA A 146 0.45 25.19 -13.32
CA ALA A 146 -0.73 24.96 -14.15
C ALA A 146 -0.32 24.49 -15.54
N THR A 147 -0.98 23.43 -16.00
CA THR A 147 -0.87 22.93 -17.37
C THR A 147 -2.25 22.90 -18.02
N ALA A 148 -2.29 22.82 -19.34
CA ALA A 148 -3.56 22.77 -20.09
C ALA A 148 -4.52 21.65 -19.63
N LYS A 149 -4.03 20.57 -19.03
CA LYS A 149 -4.85 19.43 -18.57
C LYS A 149 -5.18 19.45 -17.08
N ARG A 150 -4.23 19.84 -16.24
CA ARG A 150 -4.35 19.80 -14.77
C ARG A 150 -3.34 20.72 -14.08
N VAL A 151 -3.60 21.01 -12.81
CA VAL A 151 -2.68 21.82 -11.97
C VAL A 151 -1.93 20.92 -11.01
N PHE A 152 -0.61 21.06 -10.93
CA PHE A 152 0.22 20.32 -9.97
C PHE A 152 0.59 21.21 -8.79
N ALA A 153 0.38 20.72 -7.57
CA ALA A 153 0.79 21.38 -6.34
C ALA A 153 2.07 20.73 -5.81
N ILE A 154 3.18 21.47 -5.88
CA ILE A 154 4.52 21.04 -5.46
C ILE A 154 5.01 21.86 -4.27
N SER A 155 5.99 21.36 -3.50
CA SER A 155 6.57 22.10 -2.36
C SER A 155 8.10 22.02 -2.38
N PRO A 156 8.79 22.72 -3.30
CA PRO A 156 10.24 22.80 -3.26
C PRO A 156 10.71 23.50 -1.97
N ALA A 157 11.90 23.14 -1.49
CA ALA A 157 12.48 23.73 -0.28
C ALA A 157 12.72 25.24 -0.40
N ASP A 158 13.02 25.73 -1.60
CA ASP A 158 13.10 27.15 -1.92
C ASP A 158 12.14 27.49 -3.08
N PRO A 159 10.89 27.88 -2.77
CA PRO A 159 9.91 28.28 -3.77
C PRO A 159 10.34 29.51 -4.58
N ARG A 160 11.06 30.44 -3.96
CA ARG A 160 11.46 31.70 -4.60
C ARG A 160 12.53 31.45 -5.65
N ARG A 161 13.52 30.60 -5.33
CA ARG A 161 14.53 30.17 -6.31
C ARG A 161 13.88 29.42 -7.47
N PHE A 162 12.96 28.48 -7.18
CA PHE A 162 12.25 27.75 -8.24
C PHE A 162 11.53 28.70 -9.21
N ALA A 163 10.79 29.67 -8.69
CA ALA A 163 10.05 30.63 -9.52
C ALA A 163 10.98 31.51 -10.39
N ARG A 164 12.12 31.95 -9.86
CA ARG A 164 13.11 32.73 -10.63
C ARG A 164 13.74 31.92 -11.75
N GLU A 165 14.18 30.70 -11.45
CA GLU A 165 14.79 29.81 -12.46
C GLU A 165 13.78 29.42 -13.54
N PHE A 166 12.51 29.25 -13.17
CA PHE A 166 11.42 29.03 -14.13
C PHE A 166 11.23 30.23 -15.06
N GLN A 167 11.15 31.46 -14.52
CA GLN A 167 11.04 32.68 -15.33
C GLN A 167 12.21 32.80 -16.31
N LEU A 168 13.44 32.58 -15.83
CA LEU A 168 14.64 32.63 -16.64
C LEU A 168 14.64 31.56 -17.75
N ALA A 169 14.19 30.34 -17.44
CA ALA A 169 14.03 29.27 -18.44
C ALA A 169 12.97 29.61 -19.49
N THR A 170 11.86 30.24 -19.10
CA THR A 170 10.81 30.69 -20.03
C THR A 170 11.29 31.85 -20.91
N GLU A 171 12.04 32.81 -20.36
CA GLU A 171 12.62 33.94 -21.10
C GLU A 171 13.61 33.49 -22.18
N LEU A 172 14.39 32.45 -21.91
CA LEU A 172 15.37 31.90 -22.87
C LEU A 172 14.74 31.13 -24.03
N GLY A 173 13.45 30.76 -23.93
CA GLY A 173 12.72 30.02 -24.95
C GLY A 173 13.18 28.56 -25.15
N SER A 174 12.25 27.70 -25.56
CA SER A 174 12.53 26.30 -25.92
C SER A 174 13.07 26.21 -27.35
N LEU A 175 14.12 25.41 -27.56
CA LEU A 175 14.70 25.18 -28.90
C LEU A 175 14.03 24.01 -29.64
N SER A 176 13.18 23.22 -28.99
CA SER A 176 12.46 22.10 -29.61
C SER A 176 11.27 21.67 -28.75
N PRO A 177 10.08 21.44 -29.32
CA PRO A 177 8.92 20.99 -28.55
C PRO A 177 9.15 19.58 -28.00
N SER A 178 9.40 19.47 -26.69
CA SER A 178 9.44 18.18 -26.00
C SER A 178 8.01 17.65 -25.79
N GLN A 179 7.76 16.38 -26.11
CA GLN A 179 6.44 15.77 -25.89
C GLN A 179 6.20 15.51 -24.38
N ALA A 180 5.00 15.79 -23.88
CA ALA A 180 4.63 15.48 -22.51
C ALA A 180 4.64 13.96 -22.28
N TYR A 181 5.41 13.49 -21.29
CA TYR A 181 5.58 12.07 -20.98
C TYR A 181 5.30 11.82 -19.51
N SER A 182 4.24 11.05 -19.23
CA SER A 182 3.88 10.65 -17.88
C SER A 182 4.04 9.15 -17.75
N THR A 183 5.05 8.70 -16.99
CA THR A 183 5.15 7.28 -16.63
C THR A 183 4.55 7.08 -15.25
N TYR A 184 3.35 6.50 -15.22
CA TYR A 184 2.83 5.85 -14.02
C TYR A 184 3.48 4.47 -13.93
N PRO A 185 4.31 4.18 -12.91
CA PRO A 185 4.63 2.80 -12.62
C PRO A 185 3.31 2.13 -12.28
N SER A 186 2.90 1.14 -13.08
CA SER A 186 1.76 0.30 -12.76
C SER A 186 2.10 -0.46 -11.49
N PHE A 187 1.59 0.04 -10.36
CA PHE A 187 1.51 -0.79 -9.18
C PHE A 187 0.45 -1.85 -9.50
N ILE A 188 0.89 -3.01 -9.97
CA ILE A 188 0.05 -4.18 -10.28
C ILE A 188 -0.91 -4.45 -9.12
N VAL A 189 -0.46 -4.24 -7.88
CA VAL A 189 -1.28 -4.34 -6.66
C VAL A 189 -2.37 -3.26 -6.58
N THR A 190 -2.04 -2.00 -6.86
CA THR A 190 -3.01 -0.89 -6.85
C THR A 190 -4.00 -1.03 -8.00
N GLU A 191 -3.52 -1.38 -9.18
CA GLU A 191 -4.36 -1.65 -10.37
C GLU A 191 -5.29 -2.84 -10.11
N ALA A 192 -4.78 -3.94 -9.55
CA ALA A 192 -5.61 -5.07 -9.15
C ALA A 192 -6.61 -4.68 -8.05
N TRP A 193 -6.26 -3.81 -7.11
CA TRP A 193 -7.16 -3.36 -6.05
C TRP A 193 -8.34 -2.52 -6.55
N GLU A 194 -8.21 -1.86 -7.71
CA GLU A 194 -9.34 -1.17 -8.36
C GLU A 194 -10.40 -2.16 -8.89
N SER A 195 -10.01 -3.42 -9.16
CA SER A 195 -10.95 -4.46 -9.52
C SER A 195 -11.76 -4.93 -8.31
N LEU A 196 -13.09 -4.80 -8.40
CA LEU A 196 -14.03 -5.29 -7.37
C LEU A 196 -13.83 -6.79 -7.09
N LEU A 197 -13.62 -7.60 -8.12
CA LEU A 197 -13.43 -9.04 -7.98
C LEU A 197 -12.13 -9.39 -7.25
N ALA A 198 -11.01 -8.75 -7.61
CA ALA A 198 -9.73 -9.00 -6.95
C ALA A 198 -9.80 -8.60 -5.47
N ARG A 199 -10.34 -7.41 -5.19
CA ARG A 199 -10.55 -6.93 -3.82
C ARG A 199 -11.45 -7.87 -3.03
N TYR A 200 -12.54 -8.36 -3.61
CA TYR A 200 -13.42 -9.32 -2.94
C TYR A 200 -12.71 -10.63 -2.63
N LEU A 201 -11.98 -11.23 -3.58
CA LEU A 201 -11.24 -12.47 -3.37
C LEU A 201 -10.14 -12.33 -2.31
N TRP A 202 -9.42 -11.22 -2.31
CA TRP A 202 -8.37 -10.99 -1.30
C TRP A 202 -8.94 -10.77 0.09
N LEU A 203 -9.99 -9.94 0.21
CA LEU A 203 -10.62 -9.69 1.51
C LEU A 203 -11.32 -10.93 2.05
N SER A 204 -12.04 -11.69 1.21
CA SER A 204 -12.68 -12.93 1.62
C SER A 204 -11.65 -13.98 2.02
N GLY A 205 -10.60 -14.21 1.22
CA GLY A 205 -9.53 -15.14 1.57
C GLY A 205 -8.78 -14.75 2.84
N LEU A 206 -8.52 -13.45 3.05
CA LEU A 206 -7.91 -12.95 4.29
C LEU A 206 -8.83 -13.19 5.50
N LEU A 207 -10.11 -12.85 5.39
CA LEU A 207 -11.09 -13.06 6.46
C LEU A 207 -11.31 -14.54 6.77
N LEU A 208 -11.30 -15.41 5.77
CA LEU A 208 -11.38 -16.86 5.96
C LEU A 208 -10.19 -17.38 6.74
N ASN A 209 -8.96 -16.93 6.43
CA ASN A 209 -7.77 -17.36 7.16
C ASN A 209 -7.74 -16.81 8.59
N ILE A 210 -8.16 -15.55 8.81
CA ILE A 210 -8.31 -14.99 10.15
C ILE A 210 -9.38 -15.76 10.94
N GLY A 211 -10.51 -16.07 10.31
CA GLY A 211 -11.60 -16.83 10.93
C GLY A 211 -11.18 -18.26 11.28
N LEU A 212 -10.46 -18.94 10.39
CA LEU A 212 -9.91 -20.27 10.61
C LEU A 212 -8.91 -20.27 11.78
N LEU A 213 -8.01 -19.29 11.81
CA LEU A 213 -7.05 -19.11 12.91
C LEU A 213 -7.76 -18.82 14.24
N ALA A 214 -8.76 -17.94 14.24
CA ALA A 214 -9.56 -17.62 15.41
C ALA A 214 -10.25 -18.87 15.94
N TRP A 215 -10.99 -19.57 15.05
CA TRP A 215 -11.78 -20.74 15.41
C TRP A 215 -10.92 -21.83 16.02
N THR A 216 -9.82 -22.19 15.35
CA THR A 216 -8.88 -23.19 15.89
C THR A 216 -8.25 -22.75 17.21
N SER A 217 -7.84 -21.48 17.34
CA SER A 217 -7.28 -20.96 18.60
C SER A 217 -8.26 -21.03 19.77
N PHE A 218 -9.56 -20.78 19.54
CA PHE A 218 -10.58 -20.88 20.58
C PHE A 218 -10.96 -22.33 20.94
N LEU A 219 -10.84 -23.26 19.99
CA LEU A 219 -11.20 -24.67 20.20
C LEU A 219 -10.14 -25.43 21.00
N ILE A 220 -8.85 -25.20 20.73
CA ILE A 220 -7.76 -26.01 21.26
C ILE A 220 -7.75 -26.13 22.80
N PRO A 221 -8.02 -25.07 23.59
CA PRO A 221 -8.06 -25.19 25.06
C PRO A 221 -9.10 -26.18 25.60
N GLY A 222 -10.16 -26.44 24.84
CA GLY A 222 -11.23 -27.36 25.23
C GLY A 222 -11.07 -28.78 24.69
N LEU A 223 -9.99 -29.07 23.95
CA LEU A 223 -9.76 -30.35 23.28
C LEU A 223 -8.50 -31.02 23.84
N GLU A 224 -8.62 -32.25 24.33
CA GLU A 224 -7.46 -33.06 24.71
C GLU A 224 -6.78 -33.68 23.48
N SER A 225 -7.58 -34.27 22.59
CA SER A 225 -7.10 -34.87 21.36
C SER A 225 -8.10 -34.78 20.22
N ILE A 226 -7.60 -34.92 18.99
CA ILE A 226 -8.40 -34.88 17.76
C ILE A 226 -8.00 -36.01 16.80
N PRO A 227 -8.95 -36.58 16.05
CA PRO A 227 -8.64 -37.41 14.90
C PRO A 227 -8.13 -36.55 13.75
N LEU A 228 -6.88 -36.78 13.33
CA LEU A 228 -6.28 -36.15 12.16
C LEU A 228 -5.80 -37.23 11.20
N GLY A 229 -6.62 -37.50 10.18
CA GLY A 229 -6.32 -38.50 9.14
C GLY A 229 -7.33 -39.64 9.13
N PHE A 230 -7.21 -40.48 8.13
CA PHE A 230 -8.05 -41.66 7.94
C PHE A 230 -7.15 -42.87 7.70
N ASP A 231 -7.51 -44.01 8.29
CA ASP A 231 -6.81 -45.27 8.03
C ASP A 231 -7.18 -45.84 6.64
N ALA A 232 -6.55 -46.96 6.27
CA ALA A 232 -6.82 -47.63 4.99
C ALA A 232 -8.27 -48.14 4.84
N THR A 233 -9.04 -48.18 5.92
CA THR A 233 -10.47 -48.55 5.94
C THR A 233 -11.40 -47.34 5.93
N GLY A 234 -10.85 -46.12 5.91
CA GLY A 234 -11.59 -44.86 5.95
C GLY A 234 -12.07 -44.48 7.36
N ALA A 235 -11.61 -45.18 8.40
CA ALA A 235 -11.93 -44.83 9.79
C ALA A 235 -11.02 -43.67 10.26
N PRO A 236 -11.51 -42.78 11.13
CA PRO A 236 -10.73 -41.67 11.65
C PRO A 236 -9.51 -42.21 12.40
N GLN A 237 -8.32 -41.70 12.07
CA GLN A 237 -7.06 -42.21 12.61
C GLN A 237 -6.49 -41.27 13.67
N GLY A 238 -6.03 -41.88 14.78
CA GLY A 238 -5.12 -41.30 15.76
C GLY A 238 -5.78 -40.35 16.76
N SER A 239 -5.37 -40.47 18.02
CA SER A 239 -5.58 -39.43 19.04
C SER A 239 -4.37 -38.50 18.98
N PHE A 240 -4.45 -37.46 18.15
CA PHE A 240 -3.38 -36.47 18.04
C PHE A 240 -3.58 -35.34 19.04
N PRO A 241 -2.50 -34.74 19.59
CA PRO A 241 -2.62 -33.57 20.44
C PRO A 241 -3.38 -32.45 19.75
N ALA A 242 -4.33 -31.82 20.44
CA ALA A 242 -5.16 -30.75 19.87
C ALA A 242 -4.36 -29.59 19.24
N MET A 243 -3.14 -29.34 19.73
CA MET A 243 -2.22 -28.35 19.16
C MET A 243 -1.89 -28.59 17.68
N GLN A 244 -1.95 -29.84 17.20
CA GLN A 244 -1.73 -30.16 15.77
C GLN A 244 -2.82 -29.57 14.85
N LEU A 245 -4.00 -29.23 15.38
CA LEU A 245 -5.04 -28.52 14.63
C LEU A 245 -4.53 -27.18 14.07
N MET A 246 -3.55 -26.58 14.73
CA MET A 246 -2.93 -25.30 14.33
C MET A 246 -2.16 -25.39 13.01
N MET A 247 -1.84 -26.60 12.53
CA MET A 247 -1.23 -26.76 11.20
C MET A 247 -2.19 -26.36 10.07
N LEU A 248 -3.49 -26.61 10.22
CA LEU A 248 -4.50 -26.28 9.21
C LEU A 248 -4.55 -24.76 8.89
N PRO A 249 -4.74 -23.85 9.87
CA PRO A 249 -4.72 -22.41 9.60
C PRO A 249 -3.37 -21.92 9.08
N LEU A 250 -2.25 -22.52 9.54
CA LEU A 250 -0.92 -22.13 9.09
C LEU A 250 -0.69 -22.50 7.62
N ILE A 251 -1.05 -23.72 7.21
CA ILE A 251 -0.94 -24.19 5.83
C ILE A 251 -1.89 -23.39 4.93
N SER A 252 -3.14 -23.18 5.36
CA SER A 252 -4.10 -22.35 4.61
C SER A 252 -3.56 -20.94 4.39
N SER A 253 -2.99 -20.32 5.43
CA SER A 253 -2.42 -18.97 5.34
C SER A 253 -1.21 -18.93 4.42
N ALA A 254 -0.32 -19.94 4.49
CA ALA A 254 0.81 -20.06 3.60
C ALA A 254 0.35 -20.15 2.14
N LEU A 255 -0.56 -21.08 1.81
CA LEU A 255 -1.12 -21.25 0.47
C LEU A 255 -1.82 -20.00 -0.05
N PHE A 256 -2.56 -19.29 0.82
CA PHE A 256 -3.19 -18.03 0.46
C PHE A 256 -2.15 -16.96 0.09
N VAL A 257 -1.06 -16.82 0.85
CA VAL A 257 0.02 -15.88 0.53
C VAL A 257 0.72 -16.27 -0.79
N THR A 258 1.02 -17.56 -0.99
CA THR A 258 1.63 -18.02 -2.25
C THR A 258 0.72 -17.76 -3.45
N GLY A 259 -0.59 -18.03 -3.30
CA GLY A 259 -1.60 -17.77 -4.31
C GLY A 259 -1.79 -16.28 -4.59
N TRP A 260 -1.73 -15.43 -3.56
CA TRP A 260 -1.76 -13.98 -3.71
C TRP A 260 -0.59 -13.47 -4.55
N ILE A 261 0.64 -13.90 -4.23
CA ILE A 261 1.87 -13.56 -4.98
C ILE A 261 1.80 -14.10 -6.42
N ALA A 262 1.44 -15.36 -6.61
CA ALA A 262 1.34 -15.99 -7.92
C ALA A 262 0.30 -15.29 -8.81
N GLY A 263 -0.87 -14.95 -8.25
CA GLY A 263 -1.89 -14.22 -9.00
C GLY A 263 -1.43 -12.81 -9.41
N LEU A 264 -0.69 -12.10 -8.54
CA LEU A 264 -0.08 -10.81 -8.92
C LEU A 264 0.93 -10.95 -10.07
N TYR A 265 1.73 -12.03 -10.07
CA TYR A 265 2.65 -12.30 -11.17
C TYR A 265 1.94 -12.48 -12.51
N PHE A 266 0.84 -13.24 -12.55
CA PHE A 266 0.03 -13.41 -13.77
C PHE A 266 -0.73 -12.13 -14.16
N TYR A 267 -1.19 -11.35 -13.18
CA TYR A 267 -1.95 -10.12 -13.42
C TYR A 267 -1.14 -9.07 -14.19
N ARG A 268 0.20 -9.14 -14.10
CA ARG A 268 1.14 -8.27 -14.82
C ARG A 268 0.94 -8.30 -16.34
N TRP A 269 0.48 -9.43 -16.90
CA TRP A 269 0.24 -9.57 -18.33
C TRP A 269 -1.25 -9.54 -18.63
N GLU A 270 -1.70 -8.57 -19.43
CA GLU A 270 -3.11 -8.39 -19.77
C GLU A 270 -3.79 -9.68 -20.27
N LYS A 271 -3.09 -10.44 -21.13
CA LYS A 271 -3.59 -11.71 -21.69
C LYS A 271 -3.77 -12.83 -20.64
N GLN A 272 -3.09 -12.74 -19.49
CA GLN A 272 -3.07 -13.77 -18.45
C GLN A 272 -3.87 -13.37 -17.19
N ARG A 273 -4.56 -12.21 -17.21
CA ARG A 273 -5.37 -11.76 -16.06
C ARG A 273 -6.43 -12.77 -15.63
N ALA A 274 -7.01 -13.53 -16.56
CA ALA A 274 -7.94 -14.60 -16.23
C ALA A 274 -7.31 -15.67 -15.31
N LEU A 275 -6.04 -16.03 -15.54
CA LEU A 275 -5.30 -16.98 -14.69
C LEU A 275 -5.09 -16.40 -13.29
N ALA A 276 -4.82 -15.10 -13.16
CA ALA A 276 -4.69 -14.44 -11.85
C ALA A 276 -5.97 -14.59 -11.01
N PHE A 277 -7.15 -14.38 -11.63
CA PHE A 277 -8.43 -14.56 -10.94
C PHE A 277 -8.71 -16.01 -10.58
N ILE A 278 -8.35 -16.97 -11.44
CA ILE A 278 -8.47 -18.40 -11.13
C ILE A 278 -7.60 -18.77 -9.93
N VAL A 279 -6.37 -18.28 -9.87
CA VAL A 279 -5.45 -18.52 -8.73
C VAL A 279 -5.97 -17.89 -7.43
N TRP A 280 -6.50 -16.67 -7.47
CA TRP A 280 -7.08 -16.06 -6.27
C TRP A 280 -8.38 -16.74 -5.83
N ALA A 281 -9.21 -17.18 -6.79
CA ALA A 281 -10.42 -17.95 -6.51
C ALA A 281 -10.09 -19.31 -5.90
N SER A 282 -9.12 -20.04 -6.46
CA SER A 282 -8.69 -21.32 -5.90
C SER A 282 -8.12 -21.17 -4.50
N SER A 283 -7.32 -20.12 -4.24
CA SER A 283 -6.79 -19.83 -2.91
C SER A 283 -7.90 -19.56 -1.88
N THR A 284 -8.95 -18.84 -2.29
CA THR A 284 -10.13 -18.57 -1.45
C THR A 284 -10.91 -19.85 -1.19
N LEU A 285 -11.12 -20.66 -2.22
CA LEU A 285 -11.78 -21.96 -2.11
C LEU A 285 -11.02 -22.91 -1.18
N THR A 286 -9.69 -22.95 -1.28
CA THR A 286 -8.83 -23.71 -0.36
C THR A 286 -9.07 -23.32 1.09
N GLY A 287 -9.19 -22.02 1.39
CA GLY A 287 -9.54 -21.56 2.75
C GLY A 287 -10.88 -22.10 3.25
N ILE A 288 -11.89 -22.17 2.38
CA ILE A 288 -13.19 -22.78 2.69
C ILE A 288 -13.04 -24.28 2.98
N LEU A 289 -12.26 -24.99 2.15
CA LEU A 289 -12.01 -26.42 2.36
C LEU A 289 -11.30 -26.70 3.69
N PHE A 290 -10.39 -25.82 4.12
CA PHE A 290 -9.76 -25.95 5.44
C PHE A 290 -10.74 -25.70 6.59
N LEU A 291 -11.69 -24.78 6.46
CA LEU A 291 -12.78 -24.63 7.46
C LEU A 291 -13.62 -25.90 7.56
N VAL A 292 -13.96 -26.49 6.41
CA VAL A 292 -14.68 -27.76 6.36
C VAL A 292 -13.86 -28.87 6.99
N ALA A 293 -12.54 -28.93 6.75
CA ALA A 293 -11.65 -29.90 7.38
C ALA A 293 -11.62 -29.76 8.91
N VAL A 294 -11.57 -28.53 9.44
CA VAL A 294 -11.68 -28.28 10.89
C VAL A 294 -13.03 -28.74 11.43
N LEU A 295 -14.13 -28.46 10.71
CA LEU A 295 -15.47 -28.92 11.09
C LEU A 295 -15.53 -30.45 11.18
N PHE A 296 -15.02 -31.17 10.18
CA PHE A 296 -14.95 -32.63 10.22
C PHE A 296 -14.09 -33.15 11.37
N ALA A 297 -12.95 -32.50 11.65
CA ALA A 297 -12.06 -32.89 12.74
C ALA A 297 -12.72 -32.79 14.12
N ILE A 298 -13.64 -31.84 14.32
CA ILE A 298 -14.35 -31.67 15.61
C ILE A 298 -15.65 -32.48 15.71
N THR A 299 -16.34 -32.76 14.61
CA THR A 299 -17.61 -33.51 14.63
C THR A 299 -17.40 -35.01 14.61
N THR A 300 -16.24 -35.47 14.14
CA THR A 300 -15.91 -36.88 14.06
C THR A 300 -15.43 -37.35 15.43
N THR A 301 -16.26 -38.12 16.12
CA THR A 301 -15.89 -38.77 17.38
C THR A 301 -14.94 -39.94 17.11
N VAL A 302 -13.84 -40.01 17.85
CA VAL A 302 -12.97 -41.19 17.93
C VAL A 302 -13.67 -42.31 18.67
#